data_AF-A0A838BTH2-F1
#
_entry.id   AF-A0A838BTH2-F1
#
_cell.length_a   1.000
_cell.length_b   1.000
_cell.length_c   1.000
_cell.angle_alpha   90.00
_cell.angle_beta   90.00
_cell.angle_gamma   90.00
#
_symmetry.space_group_name_H-M   'P 1'
#
loop_
_entity.id
_entity.type
_entity.pdbx_description
1 polymer ?
#
loop_
_entity_poly.entity_id
_entity_poly.type
_entity_poly.pdbx_seq_one_letter_code
_entity_poly.pdbx_strand_id
1 'polypeptide(L)'
;MLWAKKAVSPAEWEPTQERFEELFVKLGSPKQMMLAAACDPGSGQSILLVSLPNTAYLGLFPGFESVTEDALPSEAALLVGHSDELLKRFRYPARRVVP
;
A
#
# COMPACT_ATOMS: atom_id res chain seq x y z
N MET A 1 13.67 1.71 -2.78
CA MET A 1 12.23 1.78 -2.50
C MET A 1 11.83 0.45 -1.88
N LEU A 2 11.16 0.46 -0.73
CA LEU A 2 10.73 -0.76 -0.06
C LEU A 2 9.22 -0.89 -0.20
N TRP A 3 8.77 -2.05 -0.64
CA TRP A 3 7.37 -2.42 -0.55
C TRP A 3 7.15 -3.29 0.67
N ALA A 4 6.02 -3.08 1.32
CA ALA A 4 5.54 -3.99 2.34
C ALA A 4 4.05 -4.24 2.14
N LYS A 5 3.61 -5.45 2.48
CA LYS A 5 2.21 -5.84 2.40
C LYS A 5 1.70 -6.34 3.74
N LYS A 6 0.40 -6.15 3.97
CA LYS A 6 -0.30 -6.70 5.12
C LYS A 6 -1.71 -7.09 4.72
N ALA A 7 -2.16 -8.27 5.16
CA ALA A 7 -3.58 -8.62 5.13
C ALA A 7 -4.32 -7.73 6.13
N VAL A 8 -5.29 -6.98 5.66
CA VAL A 8 -6.00 -5.99 6.48
C VAL A 8 -7.46 -6.40 6.65
N SER A 9 -7.94 -6.33 7.89
CA SER A 9 -9.37 -6.41 8.16
C SER A 9 -10.03 -5.05 7.88
N PRO A 10 -11.32 -4.98 7.54
CA PRO A 10 -12.01 -3.70 7.33
C PRO A 10 -11.85 -2.70 8.49
N ALA A 11 -11.80 -3.20 9.73
CA ALA A 11 -11.61 -2.39 10.93
C ALA A 11 -10.18 -1.80 11.09
N GLU A 12 -9.18 -2.42 10.47
CA GLU A 12 -7.78 -1.94 10.51
C GLU A 12 -7.44 -1.00 9.35
N TRP A 13 -8.33 -0.91 8.37
CA TRP A 13 -8.09 -0.13 7.15
C TRP A 13 -7.94 1.36 7.44
N GLU A 14 -8.98 1.96 8.01
CA GLU A 14 -9.07 3.39 8.32
C GLU A 14 -7.88 3.86 9.18
N PRO A 15 -7.57 3.22 10.33
CA PRO A 15 -6.44 3.67 11.16
C PRO A 15 -5.08 3.48 10.47
N THR A 16 -4.94 2.47 9.59
CA THR A 16 -3.70 2.29 8.81
C THR A 16 -3.54 3.40 7.77
N GLN A 17 -4.64 3.77 7.11
CA GLN A 17 -4.66 4.83 6.11
C GLN A 17 -4.35 6.19 6.74
N GLU A 18 -5.03 6.54 7.84
CA GLU A 18 -4.78 7.81 8.56
C GLU A 18 -3.32 7.93 8.98
N ARG A 19 -2.76 6.88 9.59
CA ARG A 19 -1.36 6.87 10.04
C ARG A 19 -0.36 7.00 8.88
N PHE A 20 -0.68 6.41 7.73
CA PHE A 20 0.12 6.58 6.53
C PHE A 20 0.03 8.01 5.99
N GLU A 21 -1.16 8.59 5.95
CA GLU A 21 -1.41 9.95 5.49
C GLU A 21 -0.69 10.99 6.37
N GLU A 22 -0.77 10.84 7.69
CA GLU A 22 -0.01 11.69 8.62
C GLU A 22 1.49 11.64 8.33
N LEU A 23 2.05 10.44 8.12
CA LEU A 23 3.47 10.29 7.79
C LEU A 23 3.80 10.88 6.42
N PHE A 24 2.93 10.68 5.43
CA PHE A 24 3.08 11.22 4.09
C PHE A 24 3.12 12.75 4.11
N VAL A 25 2.18 13.39 4.82
CA VAL A 25 2.14 14.84 5.02
C VAL A 25 3.36 15.33 5.79
N LYS A 26 3.74 14.65 6.88
CA LYS A 26 4.91 14.99 7.70
C LYS A 26 6.23 14.96 6.93
N LEU A 27 6.34 14.07 5.95
CA LEU A 27 7.53 13.93 5.10
C LEU A 27 7.46 14.79 3.82
N GLY A 28 6.41 15.60 3.63
CA GLY A 28 6.27 16.48 2.47
C GLY A 28 5.87 15.74 1.19
N SER A 29 5.05 14.70 1.31
CA SER A 29 4.45 13.96 0.19
C SER A 29 5.48 13.35 -0.79
N PRO A 30 6.48 12.60 -0.30
CA PRO A 30 7.55 12.09 -1.15
C PRO A 30 7.01 11.14 -2.22
N LYS A 31 7.50 11.29 -3.47
CA LYS A 31 7.04 10.51 -4.63
C LYS A 31 7.17 8.99 -4.49
N GLN A 32 8.06 8.56 -3.60
CA GLN A 32 8.33 7.15 -3.34
C GLN A 32 7.34 6.54 -2.32
N MET A 33 6.54 7.36 -1.64
CA MET A 33 5.54 6.87 -0.69
C MET A 33 4.20 6.71 -1.36
N MET A 34 3.66 5.50 -1.27
CA MET A 34 2.33 5.17 -1.77
C MET A 34 1.66 4.17 -0.84
N LEU A 35 0.36 4.32 -0.63
CA LEU A 35 -0.52 3.35 -0.04
C LEU A 35 -1.51 2.92 -1.10
N ALA A 36 -1.56 1.62 -1.34
CA ALA A 36 -2.47 1.02 -2.30
C ALA A 36 -3.18 -0.17 -1.68
N ALA A 37 -4.40 -0.41 -2.09
CA ALA A 37 -5.15 -1.59 -1.77
C ALA A 37 -5.07 -2.58 -2.92
N ALA A 38 -4.95 -3.85 -2.60
CA ALA A 38 -5.03 -4.91 -3.58
C ALA A 38 -5.75 -6.12 -3.00
N CYS A 39 -5.98 -7.11 -3.85
CA CYS A 39 -6.47 -8.42 -3.43
C CYS A 39 -5.32 -9.40 -3.52
N ASP A 40 -5.11 -10.21 -2.48
CA ASP A 40 -4.12 -11.27 -2.55
C ASP A 40 -4.57 -12.33 -3.57
N PRO A 41 -3.75 -12.64 -4.59
CA PRO A 41 -4.16 -13.56 -5.66
C PRO A 41 -4.28 -15.01 -5.18
N GLY A 42 -3.67 -15.36 -4.04
CA GLY A 42 -3.72 -16.71 -3.48
C GLY A 42 -4.94 -16.92 -2.57
N SER A 43 -5.27 -15.95 -1.73
CA SER A 43 -6.35 -16.08 -0.73
C SER A 43 -7.63 -15.30 -1.06
N GLY A 44 -7.59 -14.37 -2.01
CA GLY A 44 -8.71 -13.47 -2.29
C GLY A 44 -8.98 -12.45 -1.18
N GLN A 45 -8.08 -12.31 -0.20
CA GLN A 45 -8.23 -11.36 0.89
C GLN A 45 -7.75 -9.96 0.49
N SER A 46 -8.39 -8.94 1.06
CA SER A 46 -7.94 -7.56 0.94
C SER A 46 -6.59 -7.37 1.63
N ILE A 47 -5.62 -6.84 0.88
CA ILE A 47 -4.29 -6.50 1.37
C ILE A 47 -4.02 -5.01 1.16
N LEU A 48 -3.28 -4.42 2.08
CA LEU A 48 -2.68 -3.10 1.90
C LEU A 48 -1.22 -3.26 1.50
N LEU A 49 -0.83 -2.47 0.52
CA LEU A 49 0.51 -2.32 0.01
C LEU A 49 0.99 -0.92 0.40
N VAL A 50 2.07 -0.86 1.15
CA VAL A 50 2.77 0.40 1.44
C VAL A 50 4.09 0.41 0.71
N SER A 51 4.39 1.51 0.03
CA SER A 51 5.72 1.85 -0.41
C SER A 51 6.31 2.87 0.55
N LEU A 52 7.51 2.60 1.02
CA LEU A 52 8.25 3.45 1.92
C LEU A 52 9.62 3.80 1.32
N PRO A 53 10.13 5.01 1.58
CA PRO A 53 11.42 5.44 1.06
C PRO A 53 12.57 4.73 1.79
N ASN A 54 12.34 4.26 3.03
CA ASN A 54 13.34 3.61 3.86
C ASN A 54 12.67 2.54 4.77
N THR A 55 13.37 1.43 5.01
CA THR A 55 12.99 0.36 5.96
C THR A 55 12.84 0.87 7.39
N ALA A 56 13.48 1.97 7.76
CA ALA A 56 13.30 2.61 9.07
C ALA A 56 11.83 2.97 9.36
N TYR A 57 11.03 3.27 8.34
CA TYR A 57 9.60 3.58 8.50
C TYR A 57 8.73 2.32 8.59
N LEU A 58 9.24 1.14 8.23
CA LEU A 58 8.47 -0.11 8.33
C LEU A 58 8.11 -0.42 9.79
N GLY A 59 8.97 -0.05 10.74
CA GLY A 59 8.68 -0.18 12.17
C GLY A 59 7.47 0.63 12.64
N LEU A 60 7.01 1.60 11.85
CA LEU A 60 5.77 2.34 12.13
C LEU A 60 4.51 1.58 11.70
N PHE A 61 4.64 0.48 10.95
CA PHE A 61 3.51 -0.26 10.39
C PHE A 61 3.56 -1.72 10.89
N PRO A 62 3.06 -1.99 12.12
CA PRO A 62 3.10 -3.34 12.68
C PRO A 62 2.25 -4.31 11.86
N GLY A 63 2.81 -5.49 11.61
CA GLY A 63 2.20 -6.55 10.79
C GLY A 63 2.38 -6.38 9.29
N PHE A 64 3.08 -5.34 8.82
CA PHE A 64 3.51 -5.26 7.43
C PHE A 64 4.80 -6.06 7.23
N GLU A 65 4.76 -6.92 6.23
CA GLU A 65 5.89 -7.73 5.82
C GLU A 65 6.53 -7.13 4.58
N SER A 66 7.85 -6.93 4.61
CA SER A 66 8.60 -6.46 3.45
C SER A 66 8.48 -7.47 2.31
N VAL A 67 8.14 -6.99 1.13
CA VAL A 67 8.04 -7.80 -0.08
C VAL A 67 8.87 -7.22 -1.20
N THR A 68 9.33 -8.10 -2.08
CA THR A 68 9.98 -7.70 -3.33
C THR A 68 8.94 -7.22 -4.34
N GLU A 69 9.38 -6.46 -5.33
CA GLU A 69 8.49 -5.98 -6.39
C GLU A 69 7.85 -7.13 -7.18
N ASP A 70 8.57 -8.23 -7.39
CA ASP A 70 8.03 -9.45 -8.03
C ASP A 70 6.90 -10.13 -7.24
N ALA A 71 6.81 -9.91 -5.93
CA ALA A 71 5.76 -10.48 -5.08
C ALA A 71 4.52 -9.58 -4.98
N LEU A 72 4.54 -8.42 -5.63
CA LEU A 72 3.39 -7.52 -5.68
C LEU A 72 2.32 -8.05 -6.64
N PRO A 73 1.03 -7.84 -6.32
CA PRO A 73 -0.04 -8.17 -7.24
C PRO A 73 0.04 -7.27 -8.48
N SER A 74 -0.45 -7.78 -9.61
CA SER A 74 -0.50 -7.01 -10.86
C SER A 74 -1.54 -5.89 -10.85
N GLU A 75 -2.53 -5.95 -9.95
CA GLU A 75 -3.63 -5.00 -9.82
C GLU A 75 -3.64 -4.39 -8.41
N ALA A 76 -3.68 -3.05 -8.32
CA ALA A 76 -3.85 -2.32 -7.07
C ALA A 76 -4.64 -1.01 -7.28
N ALA A 77 -5.41 -0.61 -6.28
CA ALA A 77 -6.10 0.67 -6.20
C ALA A 77 -5.31 1.63 -5.31
N LEU A 78 -4.94 2.80 -5.85
CA LEU A 78 -4.27 3.83 -5.06
C LEU A 78 -5.23 4.38 -3.98
N LEU A 79 -4.73 4.47 -2.75
CA LEU A 79 -5.41 5.19 -1.66
C LEU A 79 -4.75 6.52 -1.38
N VAL A 80 -3.43 6.53 -1.14
CA VAL A 80 -2.65 7.73 -0.81
C VAL A 80 -1.33 7.71 -1.56
N GLY A 81 -0.92 8.81 -2.16
CA GLY A 81 0.35 8.92 -2.89
C GLY A 81 0.16 9.47 -4.28
N HIS A 82 0.96 8.98 -5.23
CA HIS A 82 1.05 9.54 -6.58
C HIS A 82 0.56 8.53 -7.63
N SER A 83 -0.56 8.83 -8.28
CA SER A 83 -1.18 7.97 -9.29
C SER A 83 -0.25 7.64 -10.46
N ASP A 84 0.55 8.61 -10.89
CA ASP A 84 1.52 8.40 -11.97
C ASP A 84 2.59 7.35 -11.62
N GLU A 85 3.01 7.29 -10.36
CA GLU A 85 4.01 6.33 -9.90
C GLU A 85 3.41 4.94 -9.66
N LEU A 86 2.13 4.88 -9.30
CA LEU A 86 1.39 3.63 -9.15
C LEU A 86 1.10 3.00 -10.52
N LEU A 87 0.64 3.77 -11.51
CA LEU A 87 0.31 3.29 -12.85
C LEU A 87 1.53 2.76 -13.63
N LYS A 88 2.75 3.17 -13.26
CA LYS A 88 3.99 2.58 -13.79
C LYS A 88 4.20 1.14 -13.34
N ARG A 89 3.61 0.73 -12.21
CA ARG A 89 3.88 -0.54 -11.53
C ARG A 89 2.67 -1.48 -11.53
N PHE A 90 1.47 -0.94 -11.39
CA PHE A 90 0.23 -1.70 -11.28
C PHE A 90 -0.69 -1.40 -12.47
N ARG A 91 -1.37 -2.43 -12.97
CA ARG A 91 -2.46 -2.24 -13.93
C ARG A 91 -3.69 -1.73 -13.19
N TYR A 92 -4.28 -0.67 -13.74
CA TYR A 92 -5.56 -0.13 -13.31
C TYR A 92 -6.67 -0.64 -14.24
N PRO A 93 -7.86 -1.02 -13.74
CA PRO A 93 -8.33 -0.91 -12.36
C PRO A 93 -8.13 -2.21 -11.56
N ALA A 94 -7.71 -2.13 -10.30
CA ALA A 94 -8.05 -3.19 -9.35
C ALA A 94 -9.58 -3.24 -9.28
N ARG A 95 -10.17 -4.38 -9.65
CA ARG A 95 -11.63 -4.56 -9.64
C ARG A 95 -12.20 -3.96 -8.37
N ARG A 96 -13.11 -2.99 -8.54
CA ARG A 96 -13.96 -2.43 -7.48
C ARG A 96 -14.50 -3.58 -6.64
N VAL A 97 -13.97 -3.76 -5.44
CA VAL A 97 -14.73 -4.40 -4.36
C VAL A 97 -15.50 -3.25 -3.74
N VAL A 98 -16.68 -3.00 -4.31
CA VAL A 98 -17.70 -2.17 -3.65
C VAL A 98 -18.18 -2.99 -2.45
N PRO A 99 -18.26 -2.44 -1.23
CA PRO A 99 -18.88 -3.12 -0.11
C PRO A 99 -20.34 -3.48 -0.37
#